data_AF-A0A2D8XJ70-F1
#
_entry.id   AF-A0A2D8XJ70-F1
#
_cell.length_a   1.000
_cell.length_b   1.000
_cell.length_c   1.000
_cell.angle_alpha   90.00
_cell.angle_beta   90.00
_cell.angle_gamma   90.00
#
_symmetry.space_group_name_H-M   'P 1'
#
loop_
_entity.id
_entity.type
_entity.pdbx_description
1 polymer ?
#
loop_
_entity_poly.entity_id
_entity_poly.type
_entity_poly.pdbx_seq_one_letter_code
_entity_poly.pdbx_strand_id
1 'polypeptide(L)' 'MVDLRLFSYLPNPRINKATVTARLCDVEVDVRGAKPRELADWLWDADARPLTDAD' A
#
# COMPACT_ATOMS: atom_id res chain seq x y z
N MET A 1 -12.41 10.47 1.89
CA MET A 1 -11.14 10.63 2.64
C MET A 1 -10.88 9.24 3.17
N VAL A 2 -9.79 8.59 2.79
CA VAL A 2 -9.55 7.19 3.18
C VAL A 2 -9.14 7.13 4.65
N ASP A 3 -9.65 6.16 5.40
CA ASP A 3 -9.35 6.01 6.83
C ASP A 3 -7.94 5.45 7.06
N LEU A 4 -7.47 4.58 6.15
CA LEU A 4 -6.19 3.92 6.26
C LEU A 4 -5.53 3.74 4.89
N ARG A 5 -4.22 3.98 4.80
CA ARG A 5 -3.41 3.63 3.63
C ARG A 5 -2.46 2.49 3.99
N LEU A 6 -2.46 1.47 3.13
CA LEU A 6 -1.53 0.34 3.20
C LEU A 6 -0.59 0.39 2.01
N PHE A 7 0.72 0.37 2.28
CA PHE A 7 1.73 0.22 1.24
C PHE A 7 2.49 -1.10 1.41
N SER A 8 2.62 -1.86 0.32
CA SER A 8 3.33 -3.15 0.31
C SER A 8 3.64 -3.59 -1.12
N TYR A 9 4.50 -4.60 -1.27
CA TYR A 9 4.54 -5.34 -2.54
C TYR A 9 3.19 -6.03 -2.79
N LEU A 10 2.87 -6.22 -4.06
CA LEU A 10 1.67 -6.92 -4.51
C LEU A 10 2.04 -8.04 -5.51
N PRO A 11 1.36 -9.21 -5.46
CA PRO A 11 0.37 -9.59 -4.45
C PRO A 11 1.01 -9.91 -3.09
N ASN A 12 0.30 -9.58 -1.99
CA ASN A 12 0.71 -9.94 -0.63
C ASN A 12 -0.48 -10.50 0.16
N PRO A 13 -0.46 -11.79 0.53
CA PRO A 13 -1.55 -12.41 1.31
C PRO A 13 -1.85 -11.70 2.64
N ARG A 14 -0.88 -11.02 3.25
CA ARG A 14 -1.07 -10.25 4.49
C ARG A 14 -1.96 -9.03 4.25
N ILE A 15 -1.74 -8.33 3.15
CA ILE A 15 -2.58 -7.19 2.74
C ILE A 15 -3.98 -7.68 2.38
N ASN A 16 -4.10 -8.80 1.67
CA ASN A 16 -5.41 -9.38 1.35
C ASN A 16 -6.23 -9.63 2.63
N LYS A 17 -5.62 -10.24 3.66
CA LYS A 17 -6.27 -10.44 4.97
C LYS A 17 -6.67 -9.11 5.62
N ALA A 18 -5.79 -8.10 5.61
CA ALA A 18 -6.11 -6.78 6.14
C ALA A 18 -7.32 -6.15 5.43
N THR A 19 -7.41 -6.27 4.10
CA THR A 19 -8.58 -5.73 3.36
C THR A 19 -9.87 -6.46 3.69
N VAL A 20 -9.83 -7.75 4.07
CA VAL A 20 -11.02 -8.47 4.53
C VAL A 20 -11.47 -7.92 5.87
N THR A 21 -10.56 -7.77 6.83
CA THR A 21 -10.87 -7.18 8.14
C THR A 21 -11.43 -5.78 8.01
N ALA A 22 -10.85 -4.94 7.15
CA ALA A 22 -11.34 -3.58 6.96
C ALA A 22 -12.79 -3.53 6.46
N ARG A 23 -13.17 -4.41 5.52
CA ARG A 23 -14.57 -4.55 5.07
C ARG A 23 -15.51 -4.98 6.20
N LEU A 24 -15.05 -5.81 7.14
CA LEU A 24 -15.85 -6.23 8.30
C LEU A 24 -16.01 -5.13 9.35
N CYS A 25 -15.07 -4.18 9.39
CA CYS A 25 -15.05 -3.07 10.34
C CYS A 25 -15.56 -1.75 9.76
N ASP A 26 -16.03 -1.74 8.50
CA ASP A 26 -16.45 -0.54 7.77
C ASP A 26 -15.35 0.54 7.71
N VAL A 27 -14.11 0.12 7.46
CA VAL A 27 -12.93 1.00 7.33
C VAL A 27 -12.55 1.12 5.85
N GLU A 28 -12.45 2.34 5.33
CA GLU A 28 -12.00 2.61 3.97
C GLU A 28 -10.46 2.47 3.87
N VAL A 29 -9.99 1.58 2.99
CA VAL A 29 -8.56 1.30 2.81
C VAL A 29 -8.09 1.63 1.40
N ASP A 30 -7.05 2.44 1.30
CA ASP A 30 -6.25 2.63 0.07
C ASP A 30 -5.08 1.65 0.08
N VAL A 31 -5.06 0.71 -0.87
CA VAL A 31 -3.93 -0.22 -1.03
C VAL A 31 -3.05 0.28 -2.18
N ARG A 32 -1.84 0.72 -1.84
CA ARG A 32 -0.78 1.06 -2.79
C ARG A 32 0.31 0.02 -2.79
N GLY A 33 0.96 -0.15 -3.94
CA GLY A 33 2.03 -1.11 -4.06
C GLY A 33 2.46 -1.36 -5.49
N ALA A 34 3.59 -2.04 -5.63
CA ALA A 34 4.13 -2.50 -6.89
C ALA A 34 4.62 -3.95 -6.74
N LYS A 35 5.17 -4.56 -7.78
CA LYS A 35 5.79 -5.88 -7.63
C LYS A 35 7.01 -5.79 -6.72
N PRO A 36 7.41 -6.88 -6.04
CA PRO A 36 8.57 -6.86 -5.14
C PRO A 36 9.85 -6.27 -5.75
N ARG A 37 10.08 -6.49 -7.05
CA ARG A 37 11.27 -6.01 -7.77
C ARG A 37 11.22 -4.51 -8.10
N GLU A 38 10.04 -3.90 -8.07
CA GLU A 38 9.82 -2.49 -8.42
C GLU A 38 9.85 -1.61 -7.17
N LEU A 39 9.71 -2.18 -5.97
CA LEU A 39 9.67 -1.40 -4.72
C LEU A 39 10.98 -0.69 -4.34
N ALA A 40 12.09 -1.06 -4.96
CA ALA A 40 13.36 -0.35 -4.77
C ALA A 40 13.28 1.09 -5.34
N ASP A 41 12.42 1.30 -6.34
CA ASP A 41 12.22 2.58 -7.02
C ASP A 41 11.02 3.35 -6.43
N TRP A 42 10.62 3.04 -5.20
CA TRP A 42 9.51 3.67 -4.50
C TRP A 42 9.98 4.37 -3.24
N LEU A 43 9.33 5.49 -2.91
CA LEU A 43 9.46 6.16 -1.63
C LEU A 43 8.69 5.38 -0.57
N TRP A 44 9.38 4.98 0.49
CA TRP A 44 8.79 4.26 1.63
C TRP A 44 8.45 5.24 2.76
N ASP A 45 7.36 5.99 2.58
CA ASP A 45 6.88 6.95 3.56
C ASP A 45 5.33 6.93 3.68
N ALA A 46 4.76 7.95 4.34
CA ALA A 46 3.32 8.09 4.50
C ALA A 46 2.57 8.30 3.16
N ASP A 47 3.23 8.86 2.14
CA ASP A 47 2.69 9.04 0.80
C ASP A 47 3.45 8.19 -0.23
N ALA A 48 3.53 6.88 0.06
CA ALA A 48 4.22 5.94 -0.80
C ALA A 48 3.84 6.10 -2.29
N ARG A 49 4.86 6.33 -3.10
CA ARG A 49 4.82 6.65 -4.53
C ARG A 49 6.14 6.25 -5.19
N PRO A 50 6.22 6.14 -6.53
CA PRO A 50 7.51 6.04 -7.22
C PRO A 50 8.43 7.21 -6.84
N LEU A 51 9.72 6.90 -6.69
CA LEU A 51 10.76 7.91 -6.59
C LEU A 51 10.84 8.70 -7.89
N THR A 52 11.21 9.96 -7.75
CA THR A 52 11.52 10.86 -8.85
C THR A 52 13.01 11.19 -8.81
N ASP A 53 13.54 11.84 -9.84
CA ASP A 53 14.95 12.27 -9.88
C ASP A 53 15.34 13.23 -8.73
N ALA A 54 14.34 13.77 -8.01
CA ALA A 54 14.53 14.69 -6.89
C ALA A 54 14.54 14.01 -5.51
N ASP A 55 14.20 12.71 -5.43
CA ASP A 55 14.20 11.91 -4.18
C ASP A 55 15.54 11.17 -3.97
#